data_AF-A0A914CLD2-F1
#
_entry.id   AF-A0A914CLD2-F1
#
_cell.length_a   1.000
_cell.length_b   1.000
_cell.length_c   1.000
_cell.angle_alpha   90.00
_cell.angle_beta   90.00
_cell.angle_gamma   90.00
#
_symmetry.space_group_name_H-M   'P 1'
#
loop_
_entity.id
_entity.type
_entity.pdbx_description
1 polymer ?
#
loop_
_entity_poly.entity_id
_entity_poly.type
_entity_poly.pdbx_seq_one_letter_code
_entity_poly.pdbx_strand_id
1 'polypeptide(L)' 'MASSTSEFNALGYSIWSSLEAKVCAKAHKTVESLKRALIKAWKETPLEMLRKVIDDFPKRLNACIEA' A
#
# COMPACT_ATOMS: atom_id res chain seq x y z
N MET A 1 18.21 15.68 2.00
CA MET A 1 16.79 15.52 2.41
C MET A 1 16.06 14.59 1.44
N ALA A 2 16.38 13.29 1.43
CA ALA A 2 15.80 12.33 0.48
C ALA A 2 15.05 11.17 1.17
N SER A 3 15.23 11.00 2.48
CA SER A 3 14.73 9.84 3.21
C SER A 3 13.20 9.86 3.34
N SER A 4 12.60 11.02 3.66
CA SER A 4 11.15 11.15 3.86
C SER A 4 10.31 10.86 2.61
N THR A 5 10.81 11.22 1.43
CA THR A 5 10.14 10.99 0.14
C THR A 5 10.24 9.52 -0.29
N SER A 6 11.40 8.89 -0.09
CA SER A 6 11.63 7.48 -0.46
C SER A 6 10.82 6.53 0.43
N GLU A 7 10.74 6.85 1.71
CA GLU A 7 9.99 6.10 2.70
C GLU A 7 8.48 6.20 2.49
N PHE A 8 7.96 7.41 2.25
CA PHE A 8 6.53 7.58 1.93
C PHE A 8 6.15 6.83 0.65
N ASN A 9 7.06 6.78 -0.32
CA ASN A 9 6.93 5.94 -1.50
C ASN A 9 6.90 4.45 -1.12
N ALA A 10 7.77 3.99 -0.22
CA ALA A 10 7.79 2.60 0.26
C ALA A 10 6.50 2.19 1.00
N LEU A 11 5.87 3.10 1.75
CA LEU A 11 4.53 2.86 2.31
C LEU A 11 3.47 2.73 1.22
N GLY A 12 3.46 3.68 0.27
CA GLY A 12 2.57 3.66 -0.88
C GLY A 12 2.69 2.34 -1.66
N TYR A 13 3.93 1.88 -1.90
CA TYR A 13 4.22 0.59 -2.53
C TYR A 13 3.73 -0.61 -1.70
N SER A 14 3.89 -0.59 -0.37
CA SER A 14 3.44 -1.69 0.50
C SER A 14 1.92 -1.85 0.48
N ILE A 15 1.20 -0.72 0.52
CA ILE A 15 -0.25 -0.68 0.42
C ILE A 15 -0.71 -1.11 -0.99
N TRP A 16 -0.05 -0.59 -2.02
CA TRP A 16 -0.34 -0.95 -3.41
C TRP A 16 -0.14 -2.44 -3.67
N SER A 17 0.99 -3.01 -3.26
CA SER A 17 1.30 -4.43 -3.40
C SER A 17 0.24 -5.33 -2.74
N SER A 18 -0.28 -4.91 -1.58
CA SER A 18 -1.36 -5.63 -0.89
C SER A 18 -2.69 -5.60 -1.65
N LEU A 19 -3.04 -4.46 -2.24
CA LEU A 19 -4.26 -4.31 -3.05
C LEU A 19 -4.13 -5.06 -4.38
N GLU A 20 -2.98 -4.97 -5.01
CA GLU A 20 -2.65 -5.66 -6.25
C GLU A 20 -2.76 -7.17 -6.06
N ALA A 21 -2.17 -7.73 -5.01
CA ALA A 21 -2.27 -9.16 -4.70
C ALA A 21 -3.74 -9.63 -4.54
N LYS A 22 -4.59 -8.81 -3.90
CA LYS A 22 -6.02 -9.13 -3.72
C LYS A 22 -6.82 -9.02 -5.02
N VAL A 23 -6.58 -7.99 -5.81
CA VAL A 23 -7.38 -7.69 -7.01
C VAL A 23 -6.93 -8.55 -8.19
N CYS A 24 -5.62 -8.67 -8.40
CA CYS A 24 -5.04 -9.46 -9.48
C CYS A 24 -5.14 -10.99 -9.26
N ALA A 25 -5.58 -11.43 -8.07
CA ALA A 25 -5.99 -12.83 -7.86
C ALA A 25 -7.16 -13.26 -8.77
N LYS A 26 -7.91 -12.29 -9.33
CA LYS A 26 -8.96 -12.52 -10.32
C LYS A 26 -8.58 -11.87 -11.66
N ALA A 27 -8.77 -12.60 -12.75
CA ALA A 27 -8.60 -12.04 -14.08
C ALA A 27 -9.69 -11.00 -14.39
N HIS A 28 -9.27 -9.82 -14.86
CA HIS A 28 -10.15 -8.73 -15.27
C HIS A 28 -10.13 -8.58 -16.80
N LYS A 29 -11.31 -8.57 -17.43
CA LYS A 29 -11.44 -8.46 -18.90
C LYS A 29 -11.24 -7.03 -19.41
N THR A 30 -11.44 -6.03 -18.57
CA THR A 30 -11.28 -4.61 -18.94
C THR A 30 -10.63 -3.81 -17.83
N VAL A 31 -10.01 -2.70 -18.20
CA VAL A 31 -9.40 -1.75 -17.25
C VAL A 31 -10.46 -1.16 -16.32
N GLU A 32 -11.71 -0.93 -16.76
CA GLU A 32 -12.74 -0.43 -15.85
C GLU A 32 -13.17 -1.47 -14.82
N SER A 33 -13.16 -2.76 -15.18
CA SER A 33 -13.39 -3.85 -14.22
C SER A 33 -12.30 -3.87 -13.15
N LEU A 34 -11.05 -3.70 -13.55
CA LEU A 34 -9.91 -3.60 -12.63
C LEU A 34 -10.03 -2.38 -11.71
N LYS A 35 -10.33 -1.19 -12.26
CA LYS A 35 -10.53 0.04 -11.47
C LYS A 35 -11.64 -0.11 -10.43
N ARG A 36 -12.77 -0.71 -10.80
CA ARG A 36 -13.88 -0.97 -9.86
C ARG A 36 -13.47 -1.94 -8.76
N ALA A 37 -12.73 -2.99 -9.10
CA ALA A 37 -12.24 -3.97 -8.14
C ALA A 37 -11.23 -3.36 -7.16
N LEU A 38 -10.32 -2.50 -7.63
CA LEU A 38 -9.39 -1.73 -6.79
C LEU A 38 -10.13 -0.82 -5.81
N ILE A 39 -11.10 -0.04 -6.27
CA ILE A 39 -11.89 0.85 -5.40
C ILE A 39 -12.65 0.02 -4.35
N LYS A 40 -13.18 -1.14 -4.73
CA LYS A 40 -13.86 -2.04 -3.80
C LYS A 40 -12.90 -2.61 -2.76
N ALA A 41 -11.76 -3.15 -3.20
CA ALA A 41 -10.73 -3.71 -2.31
C ALA A 41 -10.17 -2.65 -1.35
N TRP A 42 -10.02 -1.40 -1.81
CA TRP A 42 -9.66 -0.27 -0.96
C TRP A 42 -10.70 -0.01 0.13
N LYS A 43 -12.00 0.04 -0.22
CA LYS A 43 -13.09 0.25 0.74
C LYS A 43 -13.24 -0.89 1.74
N GLU A 44 -12.93 -2.12 1.33
CA GLU A 44 -12.96 -3.31 2.18
C GLU A 44 -11.66 -3.45 3.02
N THR A 45 -10.64 -2.63 2.77
CA THR A 45 -9.41 -2.65 3.55
C THR A 45 -9.67 -2.04 4.93
N PRO A 46 -9.42 -2.78 6.02
CA PRO A 46 -9.70 -2.29 7.36
C PRO A 46 -8.81 -1.10 7.69
N LEU A 47 -9.38 -0.05 8.27
CA LEU A 47 -8.65 1.14 8.74
C LEU A 47 -7.53 0.79 9.73
N GLU A 48 -7.66 -0.31 10.47
CA GLU A 48 -6.59 -0.84 11.34
C GLU A 48 -5.34 -1.26 10.57
N MET A 49 -5.48 -1.79 9.36
CA MET A 49 -4.33 -2.11 8.50
C MET A 49 -3.60 -0.83 8.10
N LEU A 50 -4.34 0.21 7.72
CA LEU A 50 -3.76 1.51 7.38
C LEU A 50 -3.07 2.14 8.59
N ARG A 51 -3.69 2.07 9.77
CA ARG A 51 -3.07 2.55 11.02
C ARG A 51 -1.77 1.81 11.34
N LYS A 52 -1.75 0.48 11.28
CA LYS A 52 -0.52 -0.30 11.49
C LYS A 52 0.59 0.10 10.52
N VAL A 53 0.27 0.30 9.25
CA VAL A 53 1.24 0.70 8.22
C VAL A 53 1.79 2.10 8.50
N ILE A 54 0.96 3.03 8.97
CA ILE A 54 1.37 4.38 9.37
C ILE A 54 2.20 4.35 10.67
N ASP A 55 1.80 3.53 11.66
CA ASP A 55 2.51 3.42 12.94
C ASP A 55 3.87 2.74 12.81
N ASP A 56 4.02 1.80 11.87
CA ASP A 56 5.32 1.17 11.56
C ASP A 56 6.23 2.06 10.71
N PHE A 57 5.71 3.12 10.10
CA PHE A 57 6.50 4.04 9.29
C PHE A 57 7.72 4.63 10.02
N PRO A 58 7.57 5.28 11.19
CA PRO A 58 8.74 5.82 11.90
C PRO A 58 9.76 4.75 12.30
N LYS A 59 9.34 3.50 12.52
CA LYS A 59 10.28 2.40 12.79
C LYS A 59 11.11 2.05 11.55
N ARG A 60 10.46 1.96 10.39
CA ARG A 60 11.13 1.72 9.10
C ARG A 60 12.07 2.87 8.75
N LEU A 61 11.65 4.10 9.02
CA LEU A 61 12.46 5.31 8.84
C LEU A 61 13.75 5.25 9.63
N ASN A 62 13.64 4.94 10.91
CA ASN A 62 14.81 4.83 11.78
C ASN A 62 15.73 3.70 11.30
N ALA A 63 15.18 2.53 10.96
CA ALA A 63 15.98 1.43 10.42
C ALA A 63 16.73 1.79 9.12
N CYS A 64 16.12 2.59 8.24
CA CYS A 64 16.78 3.09 7.03
C CYS A 64 17.83 4.18 7.30
N ILE A 65 17.71 4.92 8.40
CA ILE A 65 18.70 5.93 8.82
C ILE A 65 19.91 5.26 9.50
N GLU A 66 19.68 4.15 10.21
CA GLU A 66 20.72 3.38 10.91
C GLU A 66 21.49 2.40 10.03
N ALA A 67 20.99 2.11 8.82
CA ALA A 67 21.62 1.22 7.83
C ALA A 67 22.65 1.94 6.95
#